data_AF-A0A418LUM4-F1
#
_entry.id   AF-A0A418LUM4-F1
#
_cell.length_a   1.000
_cell.length_b   1.000
_cell.length_c   1.000
_cell.angle_alpha   90.00
_cell.angle_beta   90.00
_cell.angle_gamma   90.00
#
_symmetry.space_group_name_H-M   'P 1'
#
loop_
_entity.id
_entity.type
_entity.pdbx_description
1 polymer ?
#
loop_
_entity_poly.entity_id
_entity_poly.type
_entity_poly.pdbx_seq_one_letter_code
_entity_poly.pdbx_strand_id
1 'polypeptide(L)'
;ENALYQLKNEQIEYKNDVESYFLTWVHQMKTPITAAQLLLERDEPNVVNRVRQEVIQIDNYTSLALSYLKLLNETSDISVTKISINNIIRPIIMKYSIQFIDQKTKIHYEPCHHEVLTDVRWTSLMIEQLINNALKYARGKD
;
A
#
# COMPACT_ATOMS: atom_id res chain seq x y z
N GLU A 1 -8.29 11.35 40.62
CA GLU A 1 -7.95 9.92 40.35
C GLU A 1 -8.53 9.40 39.05
N ASN A 2 -9.85 9.37 38.85
CA ASN A 2 -10.45 8.74 37.65
C ASN A 2 -9.90 9.25 36.30
N ALA A 3 -9.70 10.57 36.13
CA ALA A 3 -9.11 11.12 34.92
C ALA A 3 -7.65 10.70 34.68
N LEU A 4 -6.86 10.53 35.75
CA LEU A 4 -5.47 10.06 35.66
C LEU A 4 -5.41 8.58 35.25
N TYR A 5 -6.32 7.77 35.79
CA TYR A 5 -6.46 6.36 35.40
C TYR A 5 -6.94 6.22 33.95
N GLN A 6 -7.88 7.06 33.50
CA GLN A 6 -8.34 7.09 32.11
C GLN A 6 -7.20 7.45 31.14
N LEU A 7 -6.48 8.55 31.39
CA LEU A 7 -5.34 8.95 30.57
C LEU A 7 -4.26 7.86 30.50
N LYS A 8 -3.99 7.19 31.62
CA LYS A 8 -3.02 6.09 31.66
C LYS A 8 -3.49 4.89 30.83
N ASN A 9 -4.77 4.55 30.89
CA ASN A 9 -5.34 3.47 30.09
C ASN A 9 -5.30 3.79 28.60
N GLU A 10 -5.70 5.00 28.19
CA GLU A 10 -5.62 5.47 26.80
C GLU A 10 -4.18 5.41 26.26
N GLN A 11 -3.20 5.80 27.08
CA GLN A 11 -1.79 5.73 26.69
C GLN A 11 -1.28 4.29 26.53
N ILE A 12 -1.77 3.36 27.36
CA ILE A 12 -1.44 1.93 27.27
C ILE A 12 -2.08 1.33 26.01
N GLU A 13 -3.35 1.62 25.75
CA GLU A 13 -4.05 1.16 24.55
C GLU A 13 -3.37 1.68 23.28
N TYR A 14 -3.07 2.98 23.22
CA TYR A 14 -2.33 3.59 22.13
C TYR A 14 -0.99 2.89 21.87
N LYS A 15 -0.21 2.63 22.93
CA LYS A 15 1.07 1.93 22.80
C LYS A 15 0.89 0.51 22.26
N ASN A 16 -0.08 -0.23 22.78
CA ASN A 16 -0.36 -1.59 22.36
C ASN A 16 -0.82 -1.64 20.89
N ASP A 17 -1.61 -0.68 20.44
CA ASP A 17 -2.07 -0.59 19.05
C ASP A 17 -0.90 -0.34 18.09
N VAL A 18 -0.02 0.60 18.43
CA VAL A 18 1.19 0.89 17.64
C VAL A 18 2.10 -0.35 17.59
N GLU A 19 2.33 -1.01 18.73
CA GLU A 19 3.16 -2.21 18.79
C GLU A 19 2.56 -3.37 17.97
N SER A 20 1.26 -3.62 18.10
CA SER A 20 0.53 -4.64 17.34
C SER A 20 0.57 -4.37 15.84
N TYR A 21 0.42 -3.11 15.43
CA TYR A 21 0.54 -2.70 14.04
C TYR A 21 1.94 -3.00 13.49
N PHE A 22 2.99 -2.59 14.19
CA PHE A 22 4.37 -2.82 13.74
C PHE A 22 4.74 -4.30 13.71
N LEU A 23 4.28 -5.09 14.68
CA LEU A 23 4.46 -6.53 14.66
C LEU A 23 3.82 -7.15 13.41
N THR A 24 2.58 -6.76 13.11
CA THR A 24 1.88 -7.20 11.89
C THR A 24 2.62 -6.79 10.63
N TRP A 25 3.09 -5.54 10.57
CA TRP A 25 3.87 -5.04 9.44
C TRP A 25 5.17 -5.83 9.22
N VAL A 26 5.94 -6.12 10.27
CA VAL A 26 7.16 -6.95 10.17
C VAL A 26 6.85 -8.34 9.62
N HIS A 27 5.77 -8.98 10.09
CA HIS A 27 5.35 -10.28 9.57
C HIS A 27 4.97 -10.22 8.08
N GLN A 28 4.21 -9.20 7.68
CA GLN A 28 3.82 -8.99 6.29
C GLN A 28 5.03 -8.73 5.40
N MET A 29 6.02 -7.99 5.89
CA MET A 29 7.29 -7.70 5.23
C MET A 29 8.15 -8.93 4.97
N LYS A 30 8.23 -9.86 5.93
CA LYS A 30 9.07 -11.05 5.81
C LYS A 30 8.61 -11.99 4.70
N THR A 31 7.32 -12.02 4.41
CA THR A 31 6.71 -12.92 3.41
C THR A 31 7.24 -12.68 1.99
N PRO A 32 7.13 -11.48 1.39
CA PRO A 32 7.65 -11.21 0.06
C PRO A 32 9.18 -11.31 -0.01
N ILE A 33 9.89 -10.99 1.07
CA ILE A 33 11.36 -11.18 1.13
C ILE A 33 11.70 -12.66 0.98
N THR A 34 11.02 -13.54 1.73
CA THR A 34 11.24 -14.99 1.67
C THR A 34 10.85 -15.53 0.29
N ALA A 35 9.72 -15.07 -0.27
CA ALA A 35 9.29 -15.43 -1.61
C ALA A 35 10.33 -15.04 -2.67
N ALA A 36 10.85 -13.80 -2.61
CA ALA A 36 11.89 -13.33 -3.51
C ALA A 36 13.18 -14.18 -3.43
N GLN A 37 13.61 -14.56 -2.23
CA GLN A 37 14.75 -15.46 -2.05
C GLN A 37 14.52 -16.82 -2.70
N LEU A 38 13.36 -17.44 -2.45
CA LEU A 38 12.98 -18.72 -3.06
C LEU A 38 12.86 -18.67 -4.58
N LEU A 39 12.46 -17.52 -5.14
CA LEU A 39 12.40 -17.30 -6.58
C LEU A 39 13.81 -17.24 -7.20
N LEU A 40 14.75 -16.60 -6.51
CA LEU A 40 16.14 -16.44 -6.98
C LEU A 40 16.94 -17.74 -6.93
N GLU A 41 16.54 -18.69 -6.07
CA GLU A 41 17.15 -20.04 -6.00
C GLU A 41 16.73 -20.96 -7.16
N ARG A 42 15.68 -20.59 -7.91
CA ARG A 42 15.13 -21.40 -8.99
C ARG A 42 15.60 -20.89 -10.35
N ASP A 43 16.02 -21.80 -11.22
CA ASP A 43 16.29 -21.49 -12.63
C ASP A 43 14.99 -21.62 -13.44
N GLU A 44 14.07 -20.68 -13.23
CA GLU A 44 12.77 -20.63 -13.91
C GLU A 44 12.70 -19.42 -14.87
N PRO A 45 12.01 -19.52 -16.01
CA PRO A 45 11.68 -18.35 -16.81
C PRO A 45 10.81 -17.38 -16.00
N ASN A 46 10.97 -16.07 -16.25
CA ASN A 46 10.24 -14.97 -15.60
C ASN A 46 10.56 -14.72 -14.11
N VAL A 47 11.61 -15.32 -13.53
CA VAL A 47 12.04 -15.05 -12.14
C VAL A 47 12.20 -13.54 -11.86
N VAL A 48 12.81 -12.79 -12.78
CA VAL A 48 13.01 -11.33 -12.64
C VAL A 48 11.68 -10.59 -12.46
N ASN A 49 10.64 -10.95 -13.21
CA ASN A 49 9.34 -10.30 -13.11
C ASN A 49 8.64 -10.64 -11.80
N ARG A 50 8.71 -11.90 -11.36
CA ARG A 50 8.14 -12.34 -10.07
C ARG A 50 8.84 -11.69 -8.89
N VAL A 51 10.18 -11.60 -8.91
CA VAL A 51 10.94 -10.86 -7.89
C VAL A 51 10.56 -9.38 -7.90
N ARG A 52 10.36 -8.76 -9.07
CA ARG A 52 9.88 -7.37 -9.15
C ARG A 52 8.50 -7.20 -8.51
N GLN A 53 7.61 -8.19 -8.63
CA GLN A 53 6.31 -8.17 -7.93
C GLN A 53 6.48 -8.22 -6.41
N GLU A 54 7.39 -9.05 -5.88
CA GLU A 54 7.68 -9.07 -4.45
C GLU A 54 8.27 -7.74 -3.95
N VAL A 55 9.14 -7.11 -4.74
CA VAL A 55 9.67 -5.77 -4.44
C VAL A 55 8.56 -4.71 -4.38
N ILE A 56 7.56 -4.78 -5.27
CA ILE A 56 6.38 -3.90 -5.20
C ILE A 56 5.62 -4.12 -3.89
N GLN A 57 5.43 -5.37 -3.45
CA GLN A 57 4.76 -5.63 -2.16
C GLN A 57 5.55 -5.07 -0.97
N ILE A 58 6.88 -5.17 -1.00
CA ILE A 58 7.76 -4.56 0.01
C ILE A 58 7.60 -3.03 0.01
N ASP A 59 7.62 -2.39 -1.16
CA ASP A 59 7.41 -0.94 -1.27
C ASP A 59 6.06 -0.51 -0.70
N ASN A 60 4.99 -1.27 -0.97
CA ASN A 60 3.65 -0.99 -0.49
C ASN A 60 3.53 -1.05 1.04
N TYR A 61 4.04 -2.12 1.68
CA TYR A 61 4.00 -2.22 3.13
C TYR A 61 4.90 -1.16 3.78
N THR A 62 6.06 -0.81 3.18
CA THR A 62 6.91 0.29 3.68
C THR A 62 6.18 1.62 3.62
N SER A 63 5.51 1.90 2.50
CA SER A 63 4.72 3.12 2.30
C SER A 63 3.55 3.20 3.30
N LEU A 64 2.91 2.08 3.61
CA LEU A 64 1.86 2.00 4.62
C LEU A 64 2.39 2.33 6.02
N ALA A 65 3.52 1.74 6.43
CA ALA A 65 4.13 2.00 7.74
C ALA A 65 4.57 3.46 7.90
N LEU A 66 5.22 4.03 6.88
CA LEU A 66 5.59 5.46 6.87
C LEU A 66 4.36 6.36 6.96
N SER A 67 3.28 6.00 6.28
CA SER A 67 2.04 6.76 6.30
C SER A 67 1.34 6.65 7.65
N TYR A 68 1.32 5.46 8.26
CA TYR A 68 0.80 5.28 9.61
C TYR A 68 1.57 6.13 10.63
N LEU A 69 2.90 6.11 10.61
CA LEU A 69 3.73 6.98 11.45
C LEU A 69 3.44 8.47 11.25
N LYS A 70 3.17 8.88 10.01
CA LYS A 70 2.78 10.26 9.71
C LYS A 70 1.40 10.61 10.28
N LEU A 71 0.45 9.67 10.30
CA LEU A 71 -0.87 9.90 10.91
C LEU A 71 -0.79 10.02 12.43
N LEU A 72 0.10 9.24 13.07
CA LEU A 72 0.33 9.33 14.52
C LEU A 72 0.91 10.69 14.94
N ASN A 73 1.68 11.31 14.05
CA ASN A 73 2.16 12.68 14.24
C ASN A 73 1.03 13.63 13.83
N GLU A 74 0.31 14.19 14.80
CA GLU A 74 -0.85 15.09 14.60
C GLU A 74 -0.58 16.31 13.68
N THR A 75 0.70 16.62 13.40
CA THR A 75 1.15 17.67 12.48
C THR A 75 1.33 17.17 11.04
N SER A 76 0.58 16.17 10.58
CA SER A 76 0.65 15.79 9.17
C SER A 76 0.02 16.90 8.31
N ASP A 77 0.86 17.79 7.80
CA ASP A 77 0.44 18.88 6.92
C ASP A 77 -0.24 18.29 5.67
N ILE A 78 -1.57 18.30 5.67
CA ILE A 78 -2.38 17.91 4.51
C ILE A 78 -2.19 19.02 3.47
N SER A 79 -1.54 18.69 2.36
CA SER A 79 -1.24 19.64 1.29
C SER A 79 -2.25 19.45 0.17
N VAL A 80 -3.36 20.15 0.26
CA VAL A 80 -4.44 20.06 -0.73
C VAL A 80 -4.09 20.91 -1.95
N THR A 81 -4.09 20.29 -3.13
CA THR A 81 -3.79 20.95 -4.41
C THR A 81 -4.82 20.59 -5.47
N LYS A 82 -4.99 21.48 -6.45
CA LYS A 82 -5.85 21.21 -7.62
C LYS A 82 -5.07 20.32 -8.60
N ILE A 83 -5.60 19.15 -8.92
CA ILE A 83 -4.93 18.17 -9.78
C ILE A 83 -5.95 17.38 -10.61
N SER A 84 -5.57 17.00 -11.83
CA SER A 84 -6.35 16.04 -12.62
C SER A 84 -6.28 14.65 -12.00
N ILE A 85 -7.42 14.00 -11.78
CA ILE A 85 -7.47 12.66 -11.18
C ILE A 85 -6.72 11.61 -12.01
N ASN A 86 -6.71 11.76 -13.35
CA ASN A 86 -5.95 10.89 -14.26
C ASN A 86 -4.43 10.94 -13.97
N ASN A 87 -3.91 12.08 -13.51
CA ASN A 87 -2.49 12.20 -13.15
C ASN A 87 -2.13 11.43 -11.87
N ILE A 88 -3.13 11.08 -11.05
CA ILE A 88 -2.95 10.23 -9.87
C ILE A 88 -3.09 8.76 -10.23
N ILE A 89 -4.16 8.40 -10.97
CA ILE A 89 -4.50 7.00 -11.23
C ILE A 89 -3.54 6.34 -12.24
N ARG A 90 -3.21 7.04 -13.34
CA ARG A 90 -2.43 6.45 -14.44
C ARG A 90 -1.04 5.94 -13.99
N PRO A 91 -0.25 6.67 -13.20
CA PRO A 91 1.02 6.14 -12.69
C PRO A 91 0.86 4.86 -11.86
N ILE A 92 -0.21 4.78 -11.05
CA ILE A 92 -0.49 3.60 -10.23
C ILE A 92 -0.81 2.42 -11.14
N ILE A 93 -1.71 2.57 -12.13
CA ILE A 93 -2.01 1.50 -13.09
C ILE A 93 -0.74 0.99 -13.80
N MET A 94 0.16 1.91 -14.20
CA MET A 94 1.43 1.54 -14.84
C MET A 94 2.37 0.78 -13.88
N LYS A 95 2.47 1.18 -12.60
CA LYS A 95 3.25 0.48 -11.56
C LYS A 95 2.83 -1.00 -11.45
N TYR A 96 1.54 -1.28 -11.56
CA TYR A 96 0.98 -2.63 -11.40
C TYR A 96 0.79 -3.40 -12.72
N SER A 97 1.14 -2.81 -13.87
CA SER A 97 0.90 -3.38 -15.21
C SER A 97 1.38 -4.84 -15.37
N ILE A 98 2.57 -5.17 -14.84
CA ILE A 98 3.12 -6.53 -14.90
C ILE A 98 2.25 -7.52 -14.11
N GLN A 99 1.70 -7.12 -12.96
CA GLN A 99 0.82 -7.98 -12.16
C GLN A 99 -0.52 -8.24 -12.85
N PHE A 100 -1.10 -7.22 -13.51
CA PHE A 100 -2.31 -7.40 -14.31
C PHE A 100 -2.09 -8.42 -15.44
N ILE A 101 -0.95 -8.35 -16.13
CA ILE A 101 -0.60 -9.29 -17.21
C ILE A 101 -0.43 -10.71 -16.66
N ASP A 102 0.35 -10.86 -15.59
CA ASP A 102 0.68 -12.15 -14.99
C ASP A 102 -0.55 -12.86 -14.42
N GLN A 103 -1.44 -12.10 -13.77
CA GLN A 103 -2.70 -12.60 -13.21
C GLN A 103 -3.84 -12.67 -14.24
N LYS A 104 -3.57 -12.32 -15.51
CA LYS A 104 -4.56 -12.26 -16.60
C LYS A 104 -5.82 -11.46 -16.23
N THR A 105 -5.63 -10.37 -15.49
CA THR A 105 -6.72 -9.51 -15.02
C THR A 105 -6.84 -8.30 -15.94
N LYS A 106 -8.01 -8.11 -16.56
CA LYS A 106 -8.28 -6.93 -17.38
C LYS A 106 -8.61 -5.72 -16.52
N ILE A 107 -8.09 -4.56 -16.92
CA ILE A 107 -8.43 -3.27 -16.33
C ILE A 107 -9.39 -2.55 -17.25
N HIS A 108 -10.57 -2.21 -16.74
CA HIS A 108 -11.48 -1.28 -17.39
C HIS A 108 -11.18 0.13 -16.87
N TYR A 109 -10.36 0.88 -17.61
CA TYR A 109 -9.99 2.24 -17.26
C TYR A 109 -10.47 3.24 -18.31
N GLU A 110 -11.37 4.14 -17.90
CA GLU A 110 -11.80 5.28 -18.70
C GLU A 110 -11.12 6.55 -18.16
N PRO A 111 -10.29 7.23 -18.98
CA PRO A 111 -9.61 8.44 -18.55
C PRO A 111 -10.59 9.54 -18.11
N CYS A 112 -10.41 10.02 -16.88
CA CYS A 112 -11.21 11.10 -16.32
C CYS A 112 -10.37 12.38 -16.21
N HIS A 113 -10.74 13.41 -16.96
CA HIS A 113 -9.99 14.68 -16.99
C HIS A 113 -10.47 15.72 -15.98
N HIS A 114 -11.39 15.36 -15.08
CA HIS A 114 -11.84 16.26 -14.03
C HIS A 114 -10.69 16.66 -13.10
N GLU A 115 -10.64 17.94 -12.76
CA GLU A 115 -9.75 18.46 -11.73
C GLU A 115 -10.44 18.37 -10.37
N VAL A 116 -9.72 17.84 -9.39
CA VAL A 116 -10.18 17.71 -8.01
C VAL A 116 -9.23 18.45 -7.08
N LEU A 117 -9.74 18.92 -5.95
CA LEU A 117 -8.97 19.53 -4.88
C LEU A 117 -8.68 18.43 -3.85
N THR A 118 -7.45 17.95 -3.76
CA THR A 118 -7.09 16.80 -2.90
C THR A 118 -5.62 16.80 -2.47
N ASP A 119 -5.29 16.03 -1.44
CA ASP A 119 -3.90 15.70 -1.12
C ASP A 119 -3.44 14.54 -2.00
N VAL A 120 -2.49 14.83 -2.89
CA VAL A 120 -2.01 13.88 -3.90
C VAL A 120 -1.40 12.64 -3.24
N ARG A 121 -0.69 12.80 -2.13
CA ARG A 121 0.02 11.70 -1.47
C ARG A 121 -0.97 10.74 -0.83
N TRP A 122 -1.91 11.26 -0.04
CA TRP A 122 -2.90 10.44 0.63
C TRP A 122 -3.86 9.77 -0.36
N THR A 123 -4.30 10.51 -1.38
CA THR A 123 -5.17 9.96 -2.41
C THR A 123 -4.47 8.90 -3.26
N SER A 124 -3.19 9.09 -3.60
CA SER A 124 -2.40 8.06 -4.29
C SER A 124 -2.30 6.78 -3.45
N LEU A 125 -2.00 6.91 -2.16
CA LEU A 125 -1.90 5.77 -1.23
C LEU A 125 -3.22 5.01 -1.15
N MET A 126 -4.36 5.70 -1.02
CA MET A 126 -5.67 5.07 -0.96
C MET A 126 -6.01 4.31 -2.25
N ILE A 127 -5.81 4.95 -3.41
CA ILE A 127 -6.07 4.32 -4.72
C ILE A 127 -5.15 3.11 -4.93
N GLU A 128 -3.89 3.23 -4.53
CA GLU A 128 -2.92 2.13 -4.61
C GLU A 128 -3.35 0.93 -3.77
N GLN A 129 -3.90 1.16 -2.56
CA GLN A 129 -4.41 0.06 -1.74
C GLN A 129 -5.65 -0.60 -2.36
N LEU A 130 -6.54 0.17 -2.98
CA LEU A 130 -7.67 -0.40 -3.71
C LEU A 130 -7.19 -1.29 -4.87
N ILE A 131 -6.20 -0.84 -5.64
CA ILE A 131 -5.65 -1.61 -6.76
C ILE A 131 -4.91 -2.86 -6.27
N ASN A 132 -4.07 -2.75 -5.23
CA ASN A 132 -3.35 -3.91 -4.68
C ASN A 132 -4.32 -4.96 -4.14
N ASN A 133 -5.37 -4.54 -3.42
CA ASN A 133 -6.42 -5.45 -2.96
C ASN A 133 -7.20 -6.05 -4.13
N ALA A 134 -7.55 -5.25 -5.14
CA ALA A 134 -8.24 -5.76 -6.33
C ALA A 134 -7.42 -6.87 -7.00
N LEU A 135 -6.12 -6.67 -7.22
CA LEU A 135 -5.22 -7.70 -7.78
C LEU A 135 -5.09 -8.93 -6.87
N LYS A 136 -4.96 -8.73 -5.55
CA LYS A 136 -4.84 -9.84 -4.59
C LYS A 136 -6.07 -10.75 -4.57
N TYR A 137 -7.26 -10.18 -4.75
CA TYR A 137 -8.52 -10.91 -4.64
C TYR A 137 -9.20 -11.18 -5.99
N ALA A 138 -8.74 -10.57 -7.08
CA ALA A 138 -9.15 -10.90 -8.44
C ALA A 138 -8.72 -12.33 -8.76
N ARG A 139 -9.68 -13.25 -8.73
CA ARG A 139 -9.48 -14.60 -9.25
C ARG A 139 -9.55 -14.48 -10.77
N GLY A 140 -8.42 -14.26 -11.44
CA GLY A 140 -8.29 -13.97 -12.88
C GLY A 140 -9.15 -14.82 -13.82
N LYS A 141 -10.44 -14.49 -13.91
CA LYS A 141 -11.47 -15.21 -14.67
C LYS A 141 -12.27 -14.32 -15.63
N ASP A 142 -11.98 -13.02 -15.72
CA ASP A 142 -12.60 -12.09 -16.67
C ASP A 142 -11.57 -11.24 -17.43
#